data_AF-A0A0F9TIG6-F1
#
_entry.id   AF-A0A0F9TIG6-F1
#
_cell.length_a   1.000
_cell.length_b   1.000
_cell.length_c   1.000
_cell.angle_alpha   90.00
_cell.angle_beta   90.00
_cell.angle_gamma   90.00
#
_symmetry.space_group_name_H-M   'P 1'
#
loop_
_entity.id
_entity.type
_entity.pdbx_description
1 polymer ?
#
loop_
_entity_poly.entity_id
_entity_poly.type
_entity_poly.pdbx_seq_one_letter_code
_entity_poly.pdbx_strand_id
1 'polypeptide(L)'
;MIDKDWHSPNSIRFTKPQVRWLIPRLQQLRNGEYPPDPRESGYTDQGIQGRQFRAGAAFETPAGIAAELDVRIQRAGIDGLLLELLYTVEPDDELFFLQHIASAMNEDIPRITKRIKNALAYCSGSGRKSRTYQQFIHHREGKQ
;
A
#
# COMPACT_ATOMS: atom_id res chain seq x y z
N MET A 1 -7.58 -13.08 7.52
CA MET A 1 -8.83 -12.50 6.99
C MET A 1 -8.61 -11.02 6.77
N ILE A 2 -8.37 -10.60 5.52
CA ILE A 2 -8.22 -9.18 5.16
C ILE A 2 -9.62 -8.63 4.94
N ASP A 3 -9.95 -7.53 5.61
CA ASP A 3 -11.22 -6.85 5.43
C ASP A 3 -11.48 -6.55 3.95
N LYS A 4 -12.67 -6.97 3.53
CA LYS A 4 -13.27 -6.90 2.19
C LYS A 4 -13.62 -5.47 1.74
N ASP A 5 -12.85 -4.47 2.16
CA ASP A 5 -13.20 -3.08 1.88
C ASP A 5 -12.46 -2.60 0.64
N TRP A 6 -13.08 -2.85 -0.52
CA TRP A 6 -12.74 -2.10 -1.71
C TRP A 6 -12.79 -0.59 -1.40
N HIS A 7 -11.72 0.12 -1.75
CA HIS A 7 -11.61 1.55 -1.53
C HIS A 7 -11.73 2.28 -2.87
N SER A 8 -12.64 3.25 -2.98
CA SER A 8 -12.74 4.04 -4.22
C SER A 8 -11.48 4.89 -4.43
N PRO A 9 -11.08 5.18 -5.69
CA PRO A 9 -9.86 5.93 -5.98
C PRO A 9 -9.79 7.28 -5.24
N ASN A 10 -10.92 7.99 -5.17
CA ASN A 10 -11.01 9.31 -4.53
C ASN A 10 -11.01 9.25 -2.99
N SER A 11 -11.19 8.07 -2.40
CA SER A 11 -11.18 7.86 -0.94
C SER A 11 -9.79 7.52 -0.39
N ILE A 12 -8.80 7.30 -1.25
CA ILE A 12 -7.44 6.95 -0.82
C ILE A 12 -6.81 8.13 -0.05
N ARG A 13 -6.42 7.84 1.19
CA ARG A 13 -5.70 8.73 2.11
C ARG A 13 -4.41 8.08 2.63
N PHE A 14 -4.05 6.93 2.07
CA PHE A 14 -2.94 6.07 2.48
C PHE A 14 -3.02 5.70 3.97
N THR A 15 -4.19 5.40 4.51
CA THR A 15 -4.26 4.83 5.88
C THR A 15 -3.58 3.45 5.91
N LYS A 16 -3.21 2.93 7.07
CA LYS A 16 -2.56 1.60 7.15
C LYS A 16 -3.40 0.48 6.48
N PRO A 17 -4.73 0.39 6.69
CA PRO A 17 -5.56 -0.58 5.97
C PRO A 17 -5.52 -0.37 4.47
N GLN A 18 -5.60 0.88 4.00
CA GLN A 18 -5.52 1.20 2.57
C GLN A 18 -4.17 0.81 1.98
N VAL A 19 -3.05 1.10 2.65
CA VAL A 19 -1.72 0.71 2.16
C VAL A 19 -1.59 -0.82 2.09
N ARG A 20 -2.07 -1.55 3.10
CA ARG A 20 -2.12 -3.02 3.07
C ARG A 20 -2.95 -3.55 1.91
N TRP A 21 -4.07 -2.88 1.60
CA TRP A 21 -4.92 -3.25 0.47
C TRP A 21 -4.29 -2.91 -0.89
N LEU A 22 -3.58 -1.78 -0.98
CA LEU A 22 -2.98 -1.27 -2.22
C LEU A 22 -1.71 -2.02 -2.64
N ILE A 23 -0.85 -2.44 -1.70
CA ILE A 23 0.43 -3.11 -2.02
C ILE A 23 0.27 -4.35 -2.91
N PRO A 24 -0.60 -5.33 -2.62
CA PRO A 24 -0.78 -6.49 -3.51
C PRO A 24 -1.30 -6.10 -4.90
N ARG A 25 -1.91 -4.92 -5.04
CA ARG A 25 -2.45 -4.37 -6.29
C ARG A 25 -1.49 -3.38 -6.96
N LEU A 26 -0.30 -3.17 -6.41
CA LEU A 26 0.60 -2.11 -6.85
C LEU A 26 0.98 -2.28 -8.31
N GLN A 27 1.20 -3.52 -8.79
CA GLN A 27 1.47 -3.78 -10.20
C GLN A 27 0.30 -3.42 -11.12
N GLN A 28 -0.94 -3.73 -10.70
CA GLN A 28 -2.15 -3.34 -11.44
C GLN A 28 -2.27 -1.82 -11.53
N LEU A 29 -2.04 -1.12 -10.42
CA LEU A 29 -2.08 0.35 -10.35
C LEU A 29 -0.99 1.00 -11.22
N ARG A 30 0.22 0.42 -11.26
CA ARG A 30 1.32 0.84 -12.15
C ARG A 30 0.92 0.75 -13.63
N ASN A 31 0.08 -0.21 -14.00
CA ASN A 31 -0.47 -0.35 -15.35
C ASN A 31 -1.62 0.64 -15.65
N GLY A 32 -2.00 1.49 -14.70
CA GLY A 32 -3.11 2.41 -14.87
C GLY A 32 -4.49 1.79 -14.61
N GLU A 33 -4.53 0.58 -14.03
CA GLU A 33 -5.77 -0.14 -13.76
C GLU A 33 -6.15 -0.02 -12.29
N TYR A 34 -7.41 0.28 -12.00
CA TYR A 34 -7.94 0.25 -10.64
C TYR A 34 -8.77 -1.02 -10.44
N PRO A 35 -8.70 -1.68 -9.27
CA PRO A 35 -9.56 -2.81 -8.96
C PRO A 35 -11.04 -2.44 -9.15
N PRO A 36 -11.86 -3.29 -9.79
CA PRO A 36 -13.28 -3.02 -9.97
C PRO A 36 -14.02 -2.99 -8.63
N ASP A 37 -15.07 -2.16 -8.53
CA ASP A 37 -15.94 -2.14 -7.35
C ASP A 37 -16.72 -3.47 -7.29
N PRO A 38 -16.55 -4.30 -6.24
CA PRO A 38 -17.27 -5.56 -6.12
C PRO A 38 -18.79 -5.37 -5.93
N ARG A 39 -19.26 -4.15 -5.69
CA ARG A 39 -20.68 -3.81 -5.51
C ARG A 39 -21.36 -3.47 -6.83
N GLU A 40 -20.61 -3.17 -7.89
CA GLU A 40 -21.16 -2.97 -9.23
C GLU A 40 -21.42 -4.33 -9.88
N SER A 41 -22.60 -4.90 -9.59
CA SER A 41 -23.14 -6.03 -10.38
C SER A 41 -23.43 -5.55 -11.80
N GLY A 42 -22.88 -6.25 -12.80
CA GLY A 42 -23.04 -5.91 -14.20
C GLY A 42 -24.48 -5.60 -14.63
N TYR A 43 -24.59 -4.55 -15.45
CA TYR A 43 -25.79 -4.06 -16.14
C TYR A 43 -26.97 -3.61 -15.26
N THR A 44 -27.10 -2.29 -15.08
CA THR A 44 -28.39 -1.64 -15.29
C THR A 44 -28.18 -0.46 -16.25
N ASP A 45 -28.77 -0.55 -17.45
CA ASP A 45 -29.05 0.60 -18.31
C ASP A 45 -29.97 1.53 -17.51
N GLN A 46 -29.40 2.48 -16.76
CA GLN A 46 -30.15 3.58 -16.19
C GLN A 46 -29.82 4.85 -16.97
N GLY A 47 -30.89 5.42 -17.52
CA GLY A 47 -30.87 6.48 -18.52
C GLY A 47 -29.86 7.58 -18.21
N ILE A 48 -29.19 8.00 -19.29
CA ILE A 48 -28.25 9.11 -19.46
C ILE A 48 -28.45 10.21 -18.40
N GLN A 49 -27.90 10.02 -17.21
CA GLN A 49 -27.63 11.11 -16.29
C GLN A 49 -26.34 11.77 -16.80
N GLY A 50 -26.43 13.08 -17.08
CA GLY A 50 -25.45 13.85 -17.82
C GLY A 50 -24.02 13.44 -17.52
N ARG A 51 -23.29 13.05 -18.58
CA ARG A 51 -21.90 12.61 -18.54
C ARG A 51 -21.08 13.70 -17.84
N GLN A 52 -20.79 13.56 -16.55
CA GLN A 52 -19.81 14.39 -15.88
C GLN A 52 -18.46 14.04 -16.51
N PHE A 53 -18.03 14.88 -17.44
CA PHE A 53 -16.72 14.78 -18.05
C PHE A 53 -15.69 14.93 -16.93
N ARG A 54 -15.07 13.82 -16.52
CA ARG A 54 -13.83 13.87 -15.74
C ARG A 54 -12.75 14.37 -16.70
N ALA A 55 -12.09 15.45 -16.33
CA ALA A 55 -11.10 16.12 -17.17
C ALA A 55 -9.79 15.32 -17.36
N GLY A 56 -9.68 14.12 -16.79
CA GLY A 56 -8.49 13.29 -16.82
C GLY A 56 -8.76 11.88 -17.34
N ALA A 57 -7.72 11.23 -17.87
CA ALA A 57 -7.78 9.86 -18.34
C ALA A 57 -7.96 8.87 -17.17
N ALA A 58 -8.63 7.74 -17.41
CA ALA A 58 -8.95 6.76 -16.38
C ALA A 58 -7.71 6.20 -15.64
N PHE A 59 -6.54 6.19 -16.30
CA PHE A 59 -5.28 5.68 -15.75
C PHE A 59 -4.57 6.65 -14.79
N GLU A 60 -4.92 7.95 -14.81
CA GLU A 60 -4.17 8.96 -14.07
C GLU A 60 -4.22 8.74 -12.57
N THR A 61 -5.41 8.39 -12.05
CA THR A 61 -5.58 8.19 -10.61
C THR A 61 -4.86 6.94 -10.11
N PRO A 62 -5.01 5.76 -10.75
CA PRO A 62 -4.22 4.57 -10.39
C PRO A 62 -2.71 4.80 -10.47
N ALA A 63 -2.23 5.40 -11.55
CA ALA A 63 -0.81 5.68 -11.74
C ALA A 63 -0.28 6.66 -10.68
N GLY A 64 -1.06 7.69 -10.32
CA GLY A 64 -0.70 8.63 -9.25
C GLY A 64 -0.61 7.96 -7.88
N ILE A 65 -1.52 7.03 -7.56
CA ILE A 65 -1.49 6.26 -6.32
C ILE A 65 -0.25 5.34 -6.30
N ALA A 66 0.03 4.64 -7.39
CA ALA A 66 1.20 3.78 -7.52
C ALA A 66 2.50 4.57 -7.34
N ALA A 67 2.64 5.69 -8.05
CA ALA A 67 3.83 6.55 -7.97
C ALA A 67 4.08 7.08 -6.55
N GLU A 68 3.03 7.48 -5.82
CA GLU A 68 3.19 7.93 -4.43
C GLU A 68 3.61 6.78 -3.50
N LEU A 69 3.08 5.57 -3.67
CA LEU A 69 3.52 4.39 -2.90
C LEU A 69 4.95 4.01 -3.25
N ASP A 70 5.32 3.97 -4.52
CA ASP A 70 6.67 3.65 -4.98
C ASP A 70 7.69 4.59 -4.35
N VAL A 71 7.41 5.91 -4.34
CA VAL A 71 8.28 6.90 -3.68
C VAL A 71 8.41 6.63 -2.18
N ARG A 72 7.34 6.24 -1.49
CA ARG A 72 7.39 5.95 -0.05
C ARG A 72 8.16 4.66 0.25
N ILE A 73 7.94 3.61 -0.54
CA ILE A 73 8.65 2.33 -0.46
C ILE A 73 10.14 2.55 -0.70
N GLN A 74 10.51 3.23 -1.79
CA GLN A 74 11.89 3.55 -2.12
C GLN A 74 12.57 4.36 -1.01
N ARG A 75 11.88 5.35 -0.42
CA ARG A 75 12.42 6.14 0.70
C ARG A 75 12.59 5.34 2.00
N ALA A 76 11.77 4.31 2.21
CA ALA A 76 11.93 3.38 3.32
C ALA A 76 13.07 2.35 3.08
N GLY A 77 13.59 2.28 1.85
CA GLY A 77 14.69 1.40 1.48
C GLY A 77 14.34 -0.07 1.65
N ILE A 78 15.24 -0.85 2.24
CA ILE A 78 15.05 -2.30 2.45
C ILE A 78 13.79 -2.58 3.27
N ASP A 79 13.46 -1.75 4.26
CA ASP A 79 12.25 -1.96 5.07
C ASP A 79 10.97 -1.79 4.23
N GLY A 80 11.01 -0.90 3.24
CA GLY A 80 9.96 -0.74 2.24
C GLY A 80 9.83 -1.97 1.33
N LEU A 81 10.96 -2.55 0.91
CA LEU A 81 10.95 -3.77 0.10
C LEU A 81 10.45 -4.99 0.88
N LEU A 82 10.80 -5.10 2.17
CA LEU A 82 10.26 -6.14 3.06
C LEU A 82 8.75 -6.02 3.23
N LEU A 83 8.26 -4.78 3.32
CA LEU A 83 6.83 -4.49 3.36
C LEU A 83 6.14 -4.91 2.06
N GLU A 84 6.67 -4.49 0.91
CA GLU A 84 6.13 -4.86 -0.41
C GLU A 84 6.10 -6.38 -0.57
N LEU A 85 7.22 -7.05 -0.29
CA LEU A 85 7.35 -8.51 -0.39
C LEU A 85 6.31 -9.26 0.46
N LEU A 86 6.17 -8.92 1.74
CA LEU A 86 5.24 -9.60 2.63
C LEU A 86 3.78 -9.46 2.15
N TYR A 87 3.37 -8.23 1.81
CA TYR A 87 1.99 -7.95 1.45
C TYR A 87 1.65 -8.29 -0.01
N THR A 88 2.62 -8.45 -0.89
CA THR A 88 2.40 -8.95 -2.25
C THR A 88 2.30 -10.46 -2.29
N VAL A 89 3.09 -11.19 -1.49
CA VAL A 89 3.04 -12.67 -1.47
C VAL A 89 1.81 -13.17 -0.72
N GLU A 90 1.35 -12.46 0.30
CA GLU A 90 0.22 -12.87 1.17
C GLU A 90 0.35 -14.34 1.63
N PRO A 91 1.47 -14.71 2.30
CA PRO A 91 1.73 -16.11 2.63
C PRO A 91 0.68 -16.66 3.60
N ASP A 92 0.26 -17.92 3.39
CA ASP A 92 -0.65 -18.63 4.30
C ASP A 92 -0.04 -18.77 5.71
N ASP A 93 1.27 -18.99 5.79
CA ASP A 93 2.05 -19.02 7.03
C ASP A 93 3.02 -17.83 7.10
N GLU A 94 2.53 -16.71 7.66
CA GLU A 94 3.31 -15.48 7.86
C GLU A 94 4.54 -15.73 8.74
N LEU A 95 4.45 -16.60 9.77
CA LEU A 95 5.55 -16.83 10.69
C LEU A 95 6.69 -17.59 10.00
N PHE A 96 6.36 -18.64 9.26
CA PHE A 96 7.33 -19.37 8.45
C PHE A 96 8.01 -18.44 7.44
N PHE A 97 7.24 -17.59 6.76
CA PHE A 97 7.78 -16.64 5.79
C PHE A 97 8.73 -15.61 6.44
N LEU A 98 8.33 -15.02 7.57
CA LEU A 98 9.18 -14.09 8.33
C LEU A 98 10.45 -14.78 8.85
N GLN A 99 10.39 -16.06 9.23
CA GLN A 99 11.56 -16.83 9.65
C GLN A 99 12.57 -17.01 8.52
N HIS A 100 12.10 -17.22 7.28
CA HIS A 100 12.98 -17.34 6.10
C HIS A 100 13.66 -16.01 5.78
N ILE A 101 12.92 -14.90 5.80
CA ILE A 101 13.49 -13.57 5.62
C ILE A 101 14.53 -13.27 6.70
N ALA A 102 14.18 -13.52 7.96
CA ALA A 102 15.07 -13.31 9.10
C ALA A 102 16.37 -14.11 8.96
N SER A 103 16.27 -15.38 8.57
CA SER A 103 17.43 -16.26 8.31
C SER A 103 18.28 -15.76 7.15
N ALA A 104 17.66 -15.35 6.03
CA ALA A 104 18.38 -14.83 4.86
C ALA A 104 19.11 -13.51 5.15
N MET A 105 18.59 -12.70 6.07
CA MET A 105 19.15 -11.40 6.45
C MET A 105 20.06 -11.47 7.68
N ASN A 106 20.22 -12.63 8.31
CA ASN A 106 20.92 -12.81 9.58
C ASN A 106 20.39 -11.85 10.68
N GLU A 107 19.06 -11.74 10.77
CA GLU A 107 18.36 -10.93 11.77
C GLU A 107 17.33 -11.80 12.53
N ASP A 108 16.82 -11.30 13.64
CA ASP A 108 15.76 -11.95 14.42
C ASP A 108 14.36 -11.60 13.89
N ILE A 109 13.41 -12.53 14.03
CA ILE A 109 12.01 -12.34 13.60
C ILE A 109 11.38 -11.07 14.18
N PRO A 110 11.53 -10.75 15.49
CA PRO A 110 10.99 -9.51 16.06
C PRO A 110 11.52 -8.25 15.36
N ARG A 111 12.80 -8.21 15.01
CA ARG A 111 13.41 -7.10 14.29
C ARG A 111 12.88 -6.95 12.87
N ILE A 112 12.80 -8.03 12.10
CA ILE A 112 12.17 -7.99 10.76
C ILE A 112 10.72 -7.50 10.85
N THR A 113 9.96 -8.04 11.81
CA THR A 113 8.58 -7.63 12.07
C THR A 113 8.48 -6.13 12.41
N LYS A 114 9.38 -5.62 13.25
CA LYS A 114 9.45 -4.20 13.62
C LYS A 114 9.74 -3.32 12.40
N ARG A 115 10.69 -3.72 11.56
CA ARG A 115 11.05 -3.03 10.31
C ARG A 115 9.87 -2.92 9.35
N ILE A 116 9.16 -4.02 9.10
CA ILE A 116 7.95 -4.04 8.26
C ILE A 116 6.85 -3.14 8.85
N LYS A 117 6.60 -3.22 10.16
CA LYS A 117 5.62 -2.35 10.86
C LYS A 117 5.98 -0.87 10.75
N ASN A 118 7.27 -0.55 10.82
CA ASN A 118 7.78 0.81 10.69
C ASN A 118 7.65 1.33 9.24
N ALA A 119 8.01 0.52 8.24
CA ALA A 119 7.80 0.82 6.84
C ALA A 119 6.32 1.02 6.51
N LEU A 120 5.43 0.15 7.00
CA LEU A 120 3.99 0.33 6.84
C LEU A 120 3.54 1.67 7.41
N ALA A 121 4.00 2.02 8.61
CA ALA A 121 3.63 3.28 9.24
C ALA A 121 4.20 4.50 8.51
N TYR A 122 5.41 4.40 7.93
CA TYR A 122 6.00 5.45 7.10
C TYR A 122 5.26 5.60 5.77
N CYS A 123 4.92 4.49 5.12
CA CYS A 123 4.15 4.49 3.88
C CYS A 123 2.69 4.94 4.09
N SER A 124 2.22 4.96 5.34
CA SER A 124 0.87 5.40 5.70
C SER A 124 0.78 6.87 6.09
N GLY A 125 -0.41 7.45 6.00
CA GLY A 125 -0.77 8.82 6.35
C GLY A 125 -0.94 9.72 5.13
N SER A 126 -1.74 10.77 5.31
CA SER A 126 -2.01 11.77 4.28
C SER A 126 -0.79 12.67 4.00
N GLY A 127 -0.70 13.14 2.76
CA GLY A 127 0.32 14.10 2.33
C GLY A 127 1.71 13.51 2.10
N ARG A 128 2.54 14.27 1.38
CA ARG A 128 3.92 13.90 1.07
C ARG A 128 4.76 13.92 2.34
N LYS A 129 5.61 12.91 2.54
CA LYS A 129 6.51 12.87 3.70
C LYS A 129 7.59 13.95 3.57
N SER A 130 7.55 14.93 4.48
CA SER A 130 8.58 15.98 4.62
C SER A 130 9.84 15.48 5.34
N ARG A 131 9.69 14.45 6.18
CA ARG A 131 10.79 13.81 6.91
C ARG A 131 11.32 12.58 6.16
N THR A 132 12.61 12.34 6.29
CA THR A 132 13.23 11.10 5.80
C THR A 132 12.77 9.91 6.64
N TYR A 133 12.93 8.69 6.13
CA TYR A 133 12.60 7.48 6.88
C TYR A 133 13.40 7.38 8.18
N GLN A 134 14.71 7.67 8.14
CA GLN A 134 15.56 7.66 9.33
C GLN A 134 15.06 8.64 10.42
N GLN A 135 14.70 9.87 10.04
CA GLN A 135 14.12 10.86 10.96
C GLN A 135 12.78 10.38 11.54
N PHE A 136 11.97 9.69 10.74
CA PHE A 136 10.71 9.11 11.19
C PHE A 136 10.93 8.02 12.25
N ILE A 137 11.90 7.12 12.04
CA ILE A 137 12.24 6.05 12.98
C ILE A 137 12.74 6.63 14.29
N HIS A 138 13.72 7.53 14.25
CA HIS A 138 14.28 8.15 15.45
C HIS A 138 13.20 8.83 16.31
N HIS A 139 12.30 9.60 15.68
CA HIS A 139 11.18 10.24 16.37
C HIS A 139 10.19 9.23 16.98
N ARG A 140 10.03 8.05 16.36
CA ARG A 140 9.11 7.02 16.85
C ARG A 140 9.70 6.26 18.04
N GLU A 141 11.00 6.00 18.03
CA GLU A 141 11.70 5.29 19.10
C GLU A 141 11.85 6.16 20.35
N GLY A 142 12.05 7.47 20.21
CA GLY A 142 12.08 8.40 21.34
C GLY A 142 10.72 8.66 22.02
N LYS A 143 9.64 8.03 21.56
CA LYS A 143 8.28 8.12 22.16
C LYS A 143 7.84 6.83 22.85
N GLN A 144 8.70 5.79 22.90
CA GLN A 144 8.42 4.51 23.55
C GLN A 144 8.97 4.47 24.96
#